data_AF-A0A9E0ZHT7-F1
#
_entry.id   AF-A0A9E0ZHT7-F1
#
_cell.length_a   1.000
_cell.length_b   1.000
_cell.length_c   1.000
_cell.angle_alpha   90.00
_cell.angle_beta   90.00
_cell.angle_gamma   90.00
#
_symmetry.space_group_name_H-M   'P 1'
#
loop_
_entity.id
_entity.type
_entity.pdbx_description
1 polymer ?
#
loop_
_entity_poly.entity_id
_entity_poly.type
_entity_poly.pdbx_seq_one_letter_code
_entity_poly.pdbx_strand_id
1 'polypeptide(L)'
;MLLEDDGELKGLILPQAMTWKAGERELLAGHIGTVCVSPDYRERGAMRRLMRAAIEELENAGCVYIVLNGQRQRYEHYGFVPTGGKIQFVFRPANVKEEQAEGYELREFTQEDLEEIEKLFCKNVLHMKRKKRDFSEILRSWSAQPLVLWNKDNKICGYCTVVSQEKKAAIAELRLTDEKHLKPFLKCLFKKGFSQTVINIAPGTEEYAEAESLCEYYNILPCFNIRILQFAPLVEALLEQKSRRIRLPLGNVKLLIEGYGLLEITAAEKGVKAWKSEKKEDEADMKLSYEQAVHLLFSPLSPERELLSGQCPLIENWFPLPLYIEENDCI
;
A
#
# COMPACT_ATOMS: atom_id res chain seq x y z
N MET A 1 -15.41 -16.00 7.50
CA MET A 1 -15.75 -16.65 8.78
C MET A 1 -17.06 -16.08 9.32
N LEU A 2 -17.94 -16.93 9.83
CA LEU A 2 -19.26 -16.56 10.34
C LEU A 2 -19.34 -16.91 11.83
N LEU A 3 -20.11 -16.12 12.59
CA LEU A 3 -20.51 -16.43 13.95
C LEU A 3 -22.02 -16.57 14.00
N GLU A 4 -22.50 -17.74 14.38
CA GLU A 4 -23.91 -18.04 14.55
C GLU A 4 -24.25 -18.23 16.04
N ASP A 5 -25.44 -17.80 16.43
CA ASP A 5 -26.03 -17.98 17.76
C ASP A 5 -27.53 -18.26 17.57
N ASP A 6 -28.03 -19.37 18.10
CA ASP A 6 -29.41 -19.84 17.94
C ASP A 6 -29.91 -19.89 16.48
N GLY A 7 -29.03 -20.29 15.56
CA GLY A 7 -29.35 -20.41 14.13
C GLY A 7 -29.41 -19.08 13.38
N GLU A 8 -29.06 -17.97 14.03
CA GLU A 8 -28.98 -16.64 13.41
C GLU A 8 -27.53 -16.19 13.23
N LEU A 9 -27.23 -15.54 12.11
CA LEU A 9 -25.93 -14.94 11.86
C LEU A 9 -25.74 -13.69 12.74
N LYS A 10 -24.79 -13.76 13.68
CA LYS A 10 -24.49 -12.67 14.62
C LYS A 10 -23.21 -11.91 14.28
N GLY A 11 -22.34 -12.44 13.44
CA GLY A 11 -21.15 -11.72 13.01
C GLY A 11 -20.47 -12.34 11.79
N LEU A 12 -19.74 -11.51 11.06
CA LEU A 12 -19.00 -11.87 9.86
C LEU A 12 -17.66 -11.14 9.86
N ILE A 13 -16.63 -11.86 9.44
CA ILE A 13 -15.31 -11.32 9.09
C ILE A 13 -14.80 -12.08 7.88
N LEU A 14 -14.21 -11.39 6.92
CA LEU A 14 -13.66 -12.01 5.72
C LEU A 14 -12.13 -11.87 5.71
N PRO A 15 -11.40 -12.89 6.20
CA PRO A 15 -9.98 -13.01 5.91
C PRO A 15 -9.78 -13.49 4.46
N GLN A 16 -8.80 -12.91 3.78
CA GLN A 16 -8.42 -13.33 2.43
C GLN A 16 -6.90 -13.24 2.28
N ALA A 17 -6.26 -14.33 1.86
CA ALA A 17 -4.87 -14.31 1.43
C ALA A 17 -4.78 -13.98 -0.06
N MET A 18 -3.89 -13.06 -0.42
CA MET A 18 -3.63 -12.64 -1.79
C MET A 18 -2.14 -12.72 -2.08
N THR A 19 -1.78 -13.08 -3.30
CA THR A 19 -0.39 -13.02 -3.74
C THR A 19 0.00 -11.57 -3.98
N TRP A 20 1.03 -11.11 -3.29
CA TRP A 20 1.62 -9.79 -3.45
C TRP A 20 2.98 -9.93 -4.14
N LYS A 21 3.15 -9.24 -5.27
CA LYS A 21 4.37 -9.22 -6.05
C LYS A 21 5.29 -8.12 -5.52
N ALA A 22 6.54 -8.50 -5.25
CA ALA A 22 7.61 -7.58 -4.85
C ALA A 22 8.86 -7.83 -5.72
N GLY A 23 8.89 -7.19 -6.89
CA GLY A 23 9.85 -7.50 -7.95
C GLY A 23 9.66 -8.93 -8.46
N GLU A 24 10.71 -9.74 -8.35
CA GLU A 24 10.67 -11.16 -8.75
C GLU A 24 10.10 -12.09 -7.66
N ARG A 25 9.82 -11.56 -6.46
CA ARG A 25 9.29 -12.34 -5.35
C ARG A 25 7.78 -12.30 -5.35
N GLU A 26 7.18 -13.44 -5.00
CA GLU A 26 5.77 -13.55 -4.66
C GLU A 26 5.67 -13.87 -3.16
N LEU A 27 5.01 -13.00 -2.41
CA LEU A 27 4.71 -13.18 -0.98
C LEU A 27 3.20 -13.29 -0.81
N LEU A 28 2.73 -13.85 0.29
CA LEU A 28 1.31 -13.81 0.64
C LEU A 28 1.03 -12.62 1.54
N ALA A 29 0.00 -11.87 1.22
CA ALA A 29 -0.52 -10.78 2.01
C ALA A 29 -1.95 -11.09 2.43
N GLY A 30 -2.26 -10.89 3.70
CA GLY A 30 -3.60 -11.04 4.23
C GLY A 30 -4.39 -9.75 4.10
N HIS A 31 -5.68 -9.86 3.85
CA HIS A 31 -6.66 -8.79 3.93
C HIS A 31 -7.75 -9.22 4.89
N ILE A 32 -8.19 -8.31 5.77
CA ILE A 32 -9.39 -8.52 6.59
C ILE A 32 -10.41 -7.45 6.22
N GLY A 33 -11.46 -7.89 5.54
CA GLY A 33 -12.59 -7.07 5.11
C GLY A 33 -13.91 -7.55 5.71
N THR A 34 -14.99 -6.84 5.36
CA THR A 34 -16.37 -7.18 5.74
C THR A 34 -16.52 -7.56 7.23
N VAL A 35 -16.18 -6.61 8.11
CA VAL A 35 -16.18 -6.81 9.56
C VAL A 35 -17.49 -6.29 10.15
N CYS A 36 -18.35 -7.20 10.63
CA CYS A 36 -19.60 -6.81 11.29
C CYS A 36 -20.01 -7.73 12.44
N VAL A 37 -20.73 -7.14 13.40
CA VAL A 37 -21.40 -7.85 14.49
C VAL A 37 -22.79 -7.24 14.63
N SER A 38 -23.80 -8.10 14.73
CA SER A 38 -25.20 -7.69 14.89
C SER A 38 -25.36 -6.80 16.13
N PRO A 39 -26.13 -5.70 16.07
CA PRO A 39 -26.27 -4.76 17.19
C PRO A 39 -26.70 -5.41 18.52
N ASP A 40 -27.58 -6.39 18.48
CA ASP A 40 -28.10 -7.18 19.62
C ASP A 40 -27.07 -8.15 20.22
N TYR A 41 -25.98 -8.41 19.51
CA TYR A 41 -24.91 -9.35 19.88
C TYR A 41 -23.58 -8.66 20.24
N ARG A 42 -23.58 -7.33 20.34
CA ARG A 42 -22.40 -6.55 20.75
C ARG A 42 -22.02 -6.83 22.21
N GLU A 43 -20.78 -6.53 22.55
CA GLU A 43 -20.23 -6.66 23.92
C GLU A 43 -20.13 -8.10 24.47
N ARG A 44 -20.43 -9.10 23.63
CA ARG A 44 -20.31 -10.55 23.97
C ARG A 44 -19.00 -11.19 23.51
N GLY A 45 -18.01 -10.39 23.14
CA GLY A 45 -16.70 -10.88 22.68
C GLY A 45 -16.67 -11.47 21.26
N ALA A 46 -17.76 -11.34 20.48
CA ALA A 46 -17.85 -11.81 19.10
C ALA A 46 -16.68 -11.36 18.21
N MET A 47 -16.40 -10.05 18.20
CA MET A 47 -15.29 -9.49 17.41
C MET A 47 -13.92 -10.02 17.85
N ARG A 48 -13.73 -10.26 19.15
CA ARG A 48 -12.47 -10.81 19.68
C ARG A 48 -12.24 -12.23 19.17
N ARG A 49 -13.29 -13.05 19.15
CA ARG A 49 -13.24 -14.43 18.64
C ARG A 49 -12.99 -14.46 17.13
N LEU A 50 -13.80 -13.72 16.38
CA LEU A 50 -13.71 -13.65 14.92
C LEU A 50 -12.36 -13.09 14.45
N MET A 51 -11.87 -12.01 15.05
CA MET A 51 -10.58 -11.42 14.66
C MET A 51 -9.40 -12.35 14.96
N ARG A 52 -9.39 -13.02 16.12
CA ARG A 52 -8.33 -13.98 16.46
C ARG A 52 -8.27 -15.12 15.46
N ALA A 53 -9.42 -15.72 15.15
CA ALA A 53 -9.51 -16.77 14.15
C ALA A 53 -9.04 -16.30 12.76
N ALA A 54 -9.46 -15.10 12.34
CA ALA A 54 -9.05 -14.52 11.06
C ALA A 54 -7.54 -14.28 10.95
N ILE A 55 -6.91 -13.77 12.03
CA ILE A 55 -5.46 -13.57 12.09
C ILE A 55 -4.75 -14.93 12.06
N GLU A 56 -5.21 -15.90 12.84
CA GLU A 56 -4.62 -17.25 12.89
C GLU A 56 -4.71 -17.96 11.52
N GLU A 57 -5.83 -17.82 10.79
CA GLU A 57 -5.98 -18.35 9.44
C GLU A 57 -4.92 -17.77 8.49
N LEU A 58 -4.73 -16.45 8.52
CA LEU A 58 -3.78 -15.76 7.64
C LEU A 58 -2.32 -16.00 8.04
N GLU A 59 -2.05 -16.13 9.34
CA GLU A 59 -0.75 -16.55 9.88
C GLU A 59 -0.41 -17.98 9.42
N ASN A 60 -1.35 -18.93 9.54
CA ASN A 60 -1.18 -20.31 9.08
C ASN A 60 -1.06 -20.43 7.55
N ALA A 61 -1.68 -19.52 6.80
CA ALA A 61 -1.50 -19.43 5.35
C ALA A 61 -0.10 -18.94 4.94
N GLY A 62 0.72 -18.47 5.88
CA GLY A 62 2.05 -17.95 5.60
C GLY A 62 2.06 -16.51 5.07
N CYS A 63 1.02 -15.72 5.38
CA CYS A 63 1.02 -14.30 5.05
C CYS A 63 2.17 -13.58 5.77
N VAL A 64 2.83 -12.64 5.09
CA VAL A 64 3.91 -11.83 5.67
C VAL A 64 3.39 -10.59 6.39
N TYR A 65 2.22 -10.10 6.00
CA TYR A 65 1.48 -9.05 6.69
C TYR A 65 -0.03 -9.22 6.48
N ILE A 66 -0.84 -8.53 7.29
CA ILE A 66 -2.29 -8.41 7.14
C ILE A 66 -2.64 -6.92 7.09
N VAL A 67 -3.41 -6.51 6.08
CA VAL A 67 -3.97 -5.16 5.97
C VAL A 67 -5.42 -5.14 6.45
N LEU A 68 -5.79 -4.09 7.16
CA LEU A 68 -7.15 -3.83 7.60
C LEU A 68 -7.43 -2.32 7.58
N ASN A 69 -8.51 -1.91 6.92
CA ASN A 69 -8.97 -0.53 6.94
C ASN A 69 -9.99 -0.29 8.08
N GLY A 70 -9.93 0.89 8.71
CA GLY A 70 -10.87 1.30 9.76
C GLY A 70 -10.23 2.05 10.93
N GLN A 71 -11.02 2.24 11.99
CA GLN A 71 -10.61 3.02 13.17
C GLN A 71 -9.48 2.33 13.94
N ARG A 72 -8.34 3.01 14.08
CA ARG A 72 -7.15 2.52 14.81
C ARG A 72 -7.51 1.90 16.17
N GLN A 73 -8.32 2.60 16.97
CA GLN A 73 -8.66 2.21 18.35
C GLN A 73 -9.39 0.86 18.44
N ARG A 74 -9.98 0.38 17.34
CA ARG A 74 -10.65 -0.92 17.29
C ARG A 74 -9.69 -2.08 17.05
N TYR A 75 -8.51 -1.80 16.50
CA TYR A 75 -7.64 -2.82 15.91
C TYR A 75 -6.22 -2.81 16.46
N GLU A 76 -5.77 -1.73 17.09
CA GLU A 76 -4.39 -1.61 17.60
C GLU A 76 -4.02 -2.69 18.62
N HIS A 77 -4.96 -3.12 19.48
CA HIS A 77 -4.72 -4.21 20.43
C HIS A 77 -4.62 -5.61 19.78
N TYR A 78 -4.89 -5.73 18.48
CA TYR A 78 -4.58 -6.92 17.67
C TYR A 78 -3.25 -6.77 16.90
N GLY A 79 -2.46 -5.72 17.15
CA GLY A 79 -1.16 -5.49 16.52
C GLY A 79 -1.25 -4.85 15.13
N PHE A 80 -2.37 -4.22 14.79
CA PHE A 80 -2.47 -3.37 13.60
C PHE A 80 -1.93 -1.98 13.90
N VAL A 81 -0.93 -1.56 13.14
CA VAL A 81 -0.27 -0.26 13.30
C VAL A 81 -0.50 0.56 12.03
N PRO A 82 -0.91 1.84 12.10
CA PRO A 82 -0.92 2.72 10.93
C PRO A 82 0.50 2.84 10.37
N THR A 83 0.76 2.26 9.20
CA THR A 83 2.12 2.14 8.63
C THR A 83 2.07 2.01 7.11
N GLY A 84 3.22 1.74 6.50
CA GLY A 84 3.47 1.93 5.08
C GLY A 84 3.39 3.40 4.71
N GLY A 85 3.68 3.74 3.45
CA GLY A 85 3.78 5.14 3.04
C GLY A 85 3.07 5.42 1.74
N LYS A 86 2.21 6.43 1.72
CA LYS A 86 1.67 7.02 0.49
C LYS A 86 1.82 8.53 0.52
N ILE A 87 2.04 9.10 -0.66
CA ILE A 87 2.12 10.55 -0.84
C ILE A 87 0.86 10.98 -1.56
N GLN A 88 0.10 11.83 -0.88
CA GLN A 88 -1.16 12.35 -1.38
C GLN A 88 -0.90 13.71 -2.01
N PHE A 89 -0.85 13.75 -3.33
CA PHE A 89 -0.70 14.98 -4.09
C PHE A 89 -2.06 15.64 -4.33
N VAL A 90 -2.12 16.96 -4.14
CA VAL A 90 -3.33 17.75 -4.36
C VAL A 90 -3.13 18.67 -5.56
N PHE A 91 -4.08 18.65 -6.48
CA PHE A 91 -4.07 19.46 -7.70
C PHE A 91 -5.36 20.27 -7.83
N ARG A 92 -5.25 21.42 -8.48
CA ARG A 92 -6.31 22.36 -8.81
C ARG A 92 -6.20 22.74 -10.30
N PRO A 93 -7.26 23.31 -10.91
CA PRO A 93 -7.21 23.75 -12.30
C PRO A 93 -6.06 24.71 -12.62
N ALA A 94 -5.61 25.51 -11.65
CA ALA A 94 -4.49 26.42 -11.80
C ALA A 94 -3.15 25.71 -12.10
N ASN A 95 -2.92 24.51 -11.56
CA ASN A 95 -1.69 23.75 -11.79
C ASN A 95 -1.53 23.34 -13.26
N VAL A 96 -2.63 23.24 -14.01
CA VAL A 96 -2.64 22.84 -15.43
C VAL A 96 -3.31 23.91 -16.31
N LYS A 97 -3.17 25.19 -15.94
CA LYS A 97 -3.81 26.29 -16.66
C LYS A 97 -3.37 26.36 -18.14
N GLU A 98 -2.07 26.26 -18.38
CA GLU A 98 -1.45 26.39 -19.71
C GLU A 98 -1.60 25.11 -20.57
N GLU A 99 -1.89 23.96 -19.95
CA GLU A 99 -2.14 22.70 -20.64
C GLU A 99 -3.50 22.74 -21.37
N GLN A 100 -3.51 22.42 -22.66
CA GLN A 100 -4.74 22.38 -23.46
C GLN A 100 -5.36 20.97 -23.52
N ALA A 101 -4.53 19.94 -23.32
CA ALA A 101 -4.85 18.52 -23.52
C ALA A 101 -5.39 18.25 -24.93
N GLU A 102 -4.81 18.90 -25.94
CA GLU A 102 -5.20 18.71 -27.34
C GLU A 102 -4.94 17.27 -27.78
N GLY A 103 -5.97 16.65 -28.35
CA GLY A 103 -5.91 15.26 -28.77
C GLY A 103 -5.91 14.26 -27.62
N TYR A 104 -6.22 14.65 -26.38
CA TYR A 104 -6.45 13.70 -25.29
C TYR A 104 -7.93 13.58 -24.96
N GLU A 105 -8.37 12.35 -24.68
CA GLU A 105 -9.71 12.03 -24.24
C GLU A 105 -9.67 11.17 -22.98
N LEU A 106 -10.42 11.56 -21.94
CA LEU A 106 -10.60 10.76 -20.74
C LEU A 106 -12.03 10.20 -20.75
N ARG A 107 -12.16 8.92 -21.05
CA ARG A 107 -13.45 8.23 -21.16
C ARG A 107 -13.60 7.12 -20.14
N GLU A 108 -14.81 6.59 -20.00
CA GLU A 108 -15.04 5.43 -19.15
C GLU A 108 -14.32 4.20 -19.69
N PHE A 109 -13.86 3.38 -18.75
CA PHE A 109 -13.30 2.07 -19.02
C PHE A 109 -14.34 1.13 -19.64
N THR A 110 -13.92 0.41 -20.69
CA THR A 110 -14.67 -0.68 -21.32
C THR A 110 -13.85 -1.97 -21.30
N GLN A 111 -14.50 -3.10 -21.59
CA GLN A 111 -13.83 -4.40 -21.62
C GLN A 111 -12.73 -4.50 -22.69
N GLU A 112 -12.79 -3.67 -23.73
CA GLU A 112 -11.76 -3.59 -24.78
C GLU A 112 -10.44 -3.01 -24.25
N ASP A 113 -10.48 -2.22 -23.17
CA ASP A 113 -9.32 -1.58 -22.57
C ASP A 113 -8.55 -2.52 -21.62
N LEU A 114 -9.17 -3.65 -21.22
CA LEU A 114 -8.72 -4.46 -20.09
C LEU A 114 -7.30 -4.98 -20.25
N GLU A 115 -6.94 -5.48 -21.43
CA GLU A 115 -5.63 -6.08 -21.65
C GLU A 115 -4.49 -5.08 -21.47
N GLU A 116 -4.63 -3.88 -22.03
CA GLU A 116 -3.60 -2.84 -21.96
C GLU A 116 -3.52 -2.22 -20.56
N ILE A 117 -4.65 -2.07 -19.87
CA ILE A 117 -4.69 -1.58 -18.48
C ILE A 117 -4.09 -2.61 -17.52
N GLU A 118 -4.35 -3.90 -17.71
CA GLU A 118 -3.74 -4.98 -16.92
C GLU A 118 -2.21 -4.97 -17.10
N LYS A 119 -1.72 -4.84 -18.34
CA LYS A 119 -0.29 -4.67 -18.61
C LYS A 119 0.28 -3.45 -17.92
N LEU A 120 -0.45 -2.33 -17.95
CA LEU A 120 0.00 -1.08 -17.33
C LEU A 120 0.02 -1.17 -15.80
N PHE A 121 -0.98 -1.79 -15.18
CA PHE A 121 -0.99 -2.10 -13.74
C PHE A 121 0.25 -2.91 -13.33
N CYS A 122 0.55 -3.95 -14.10
CA CYS A 122 1.68 -4.86 -13.84
C CYS A 122 3.07 -4.23 -14.04
N LYS A 123 3.18 -3.01 -14.60
CA LYS A 123 4.46 -2.30 -14.68
C LYS A 123 5.05 -1.96 -13.31
N ASN A 124 4.20 -1.70 -12.31
CA ASN A 124 4.69 -1.42 -10.96
C ASN A 124 5.28 -2.72 -10.36
N VAL A 125 6.46 -2.65 -9.77
CA VAL A 125 7.11 -3.85 -9.18
C VAL A 125 6.50 -4.28 -7.85
N LEU A 126 5.70 -3.41 -7.22
CA LEU A 126 4.95 -3.69 -6.00
C LEU A 126 3.45 -3.63 -6.31
N HIS A 127 2.76 -4.77 -6.32
CA HIS A 127 1.31 -4.82 -6.55
C HIS A 127 0.69 -6.15 -6.09
N MET A 128 -0.61 -6.16 -5.80
CA MET A 128 -1.35 -7.42 -5.63
C MET A 128 -1.58 -8.08 -6.98
N LYS A 129 -1.39 -9.39 -7.04
CA LYS A 129 -1.65 -10.18 -8.24
C LYS A 129 -3.15 -10.36 -8.41
N ARG A 130 -3.74 -9.50 -9.24
CA ARG A 130 -5.16 -9.58 -9.61
C ARG A 130 -5.38 -10.74 -10.57
N LYS A 131 -6.43 -11.53 -10.35
CA LYS A 131 -6.88 -12.50 -11.36
C LYS A 131 -7.56 -11.72 -12.48
N LYS A 132 -7.28 -12.06 -13.73
CA LYS A 132 -7.85 -11.39 -14.91
C LYS A 132 -9.39 -11.27 -14.88
N ARG A 133 -10.07 -12.33 -14.42
CA ARG A 133 -11.54 -12.35 -14.28
C ARG A 133 -12.09 -11.40 -13.21
N ASP A 134 -11.29 -11.06 -12.20
CA ASP A 134 -11.71 -10.23 -11.06
C ASP A 134 -11.24 -8.77 -11.26
N PHE A 135 -10.35 -8.50 -12.22
CA PHE A 135 -9.70 -7.20 -12.42
C PHE A 135 -10.69 -6.05 -12.63
N SER A 136 -11.70 -6.23 -13.49
CA SER A 136 -12.74 -5.22 -13.77
C SER A 136 -13.57 -4.88 -12.53
N GLU A 137 -13.84 -5.87 -11.68
CA GLU A 137 -14.56 -5.68 -10.42
C GLU A 137 -13.69 -4.95 -9.40
N ILE A 138 -12.40 -5.32 -9.29
CA ILE A 138 -11.43 -4.67 -8.41
C ILE A 138 -11.24 -3.19 -8.77
N LEU A 139 -11.23 -2.82 -10.06
CA LEU A 139 -11.20 -1.41 -10.48
C LEU A 139 -12.41 -0.60 -9.98
N ARG A 140 -13.50 -1.25 -9.61
CA ARG A 140 -14.76 -0.66 -9.14
C ARG A 140 -14.95 -0.79 -7.62
N SER A 141 -13.98 -1.37 -6.92
CA SER A 141 -13.93 -1.37 -5.46
C SER A 141 -14.19 0.04 -4.90
N TRP A 142 -14.84 0.11 -3.74
CA TRP A 142 -15.19 1.38 -3.10
C TRP A 142 -16.06 2.31 -3.96
N SER A 143 -16.87 1.74 -4.85
CA SER A 143 -17.69 2.47 -5.83
C SER A 143 -16.88 3.37 -6.77
N ALA A 144 -15.62 3.01 -7.03
CA ALA A 144 -14.78 3.77 -7.92
C ALA A 144 -15.25 3.68 -9.38
N GLN A 145 -15.11 4.79 -10.11
CA GLN A 145 -15.33 4.86 -11.54
C GLN A 145 -13.98 4.75 -12.28
N PRO A 146 -13.71 3.63 -12.98
CA PRO A 146 -12.52 3.51 -13.81
C PRO A 146 -12.63 4.37 -15.08
N LEU A 147 -11.59 5.17 -15.33
CA LEU A 147 -11.44 6.02 -16.51
C LEU A 147 -10.13 5.71 -17.23
N VAL A 148 -10.12 5.91 -18.55
CA VAL A 148 -8.98 5.61 -19.42
C VAL A 148 -8.64 6.83 -20.25
N LEU A 149 -7.37 7.20 -20.25
CA LEU A 149 -6.84 8.31 -21.02
C LEU A 149 -6.34 7.80 -22.37
N TRP A 150 -6.88 8.37 -23.44
CA TRP A 150 -6.51 8.10 -24.83
C TRP A 150 -5.88 9.32 -25.46
N ASN A 151 -4.99 9.11 -26.43
CA ASN A 151 -4.46 10.17 -27.28
C ASN A 151 -5.07 10.15 -28.69
N LYS A 152 -4.71 11.15 -29.50
CA LYS A 152 -5.19 11.36 -30.88
C LYS A 152 -4.88 10.23 -31.85
N ASP A 153 -3.91 9.38 -31.52
CA ASP A 153 -3.50 8.23 -32.33
C ASP A 153 -4.25 6.95 -31.90
N ASN A 154 -5.31 7.09 -31.09
CA ASN A 154 -6.05 5.99 -30.48
C ASN A 154 -5.13 5.03 -29.70
N LYS A 155 -4.28 5.59 -28.83
CA LYS A 155 -3.47 4.79 -27.89
C LYS A 155 -3.81 5.15 -26.45
N ILE A 156 -3.83 4.14 -25.59
CA ILE A 156 -3.96 4.31 -24.14
C ILE A 156 -2.68 4.97 -23.62
N CYS A 157 -2.84 6.09 -22.92
CA CYS A 157 -1.79 6.83 -22.24
C CYS A 157 -1.82 6.63 -20.71
N GLY A 158 -2.88 6.02 -20.19
CA GLY A 158 -3.02 5.75 -18.76
C GLY A 158 -4.46 5.41 -18.38
N TYR A 159 -4.65 5.05 -17.12
CA TYR A 159 -5.97 4.89 -16.52
C TYR A 159 -5.96 5.33 -15.06
N CYS A 160 -7.14 5.60 -14.52
CA CYS A 160 -7.32 5.85 -13.10
C CYS A 160 -8.63 5.25 -12.57
N THR A 161 -8.75 5.14 -11.26
CA THR A 161 -10.01 4.87 -10.56
C THR A 161 -10.40 6.09 -9.74
N VAL A 162 -11.59 6.65 -10.01
CA VAL A 162 -12.08 7.86 -9.34
C VAL A 162 -13.12 7.50 -8.29
N VAL A 163 -12.83 7.80 -7.03
CA VAL A 163 -13.76 7.80 -5.90
C VAL A 163 -14.21 9.25 -5.68
N SER A 164 -15.42 9.60 -6.12
CA SER A 164 -15.89 10.99 -6.09
C SER A 164 -16.61 11.35 -4.79
N GLN A 165 -16.40 12.58 -4.31
CA GLN A 165 -17.13 13.21 -3.19
C GLN A 165 -17.75 14.56 -3.62
N GLU A 166 -18.48 14.55 -4.74
CA GLU A 166 -19.10 15.70 -5.44
C GLU A 166 -18.14 16.57 -6.28
N LYS A 167 -17.28 17.41 -5.67
CA LYS A 167 -16.40 18.34 -6.42
C LYS A 167 -14.91 17.98 -6.37
N LYS A 168 -14.58 16.97 -5.57
CA LYS A 168 -13.23 16.44 -5.39
C LYS A 168 -13.15 15.07 -6.07
N ALA A 169 -12.24 14.94 -7.03
CA ALA A 169 -11.85 13.64 -7.56
C ALA A 169 -10.78 13.04 -6.62
N ALA A 170 -11.14 12.04 -5.81
CA ALA A 170 -10.14 11.24 -5.11
C ALA A 170 -9.75 10.07 -6.02
N ILE A 171 -8.48 9.99 -6.38
CA ILE A 171 -7.94 8.95 -7.25
C ILE A 171 -7.34 7.87 -6.36
N ALA A 172 -7.95 6.68 -6.39
CA ALA A 172 -7.54 5.54 -5.59
C ALA A 172 -6.39 4.77 -6.26
N GLU A 173 -6.36 4.75 -7.59
CA GLU A 173 -5.31 4.15 -8.41
C GLU A 173 -5.08 5.02 -9.66
N LEU A 174 -3.81 5.24 -10.02
CA LEU A 174 -3.40 5.89 -11.26
C LEU A 174 -2.22 5.12 -11.85
N ARG A 175 -2.24 4.90 -13.16
CA ARG A 175 -1.06 4.50 -13.92
C ARG A 175 -0.99 5.26 -15.23
N LEU A 176 0.20 5.72 -15.56
CA LEU A 176 0.48 6.38 -16.83
C LEU A 176 1.49 5.55 -17.63
N THR A 177 1.38 5.59 -18.96
CA THR A 177 2.39 4.95 -19.81
C THR A 177 3.74 5.68 -19.77
N ASP A 178 3.70 6.96 -19.42
CA ASP A 178 4.80 7.93 -19.33
C ASP A 178 4.32 9.09 -18.43
N GLU A 179 5.16 9.56 -17.51
CA GLU A 179 4.82 10.58 -16.52
C GLU A 179 4.35 11.90 -17.15
N LYS A 180 4.78 12.22 -18.38
CA LYS A 180 4.37 13.44 -19.10
C LYS A 180 2.86 13.51 -19.36
N HIS A 181 2.16 12.37 -19.30
CA HIS A 181 0.72 12.32 -19.48
C HIS A 181 -0.07 12.83 -18.26
N LEU A 182 0.59 13.15 -17.14
CA LEU A 182 -0.06 13.63 -15.92
C LEU A 182 -0.78 14.97 -16.13
N LYS A 183 -0.15 15.94 -16.81
CA LYS A 183 -0.76 17.25 -17.08
C LYS A 183 -2.01 17.14 -17.98
N PRO A 184 -1.94 16.47 -19.16
CA PRO A 184 -3.13 16.21 -19.97
C PRO A 184 -4.23 15.46 -19.21
N PHE A 185 -3.86 14.43 -18.43
CA PHE A 185 -4.79 13.68 -17.58
C PHE A 185 -5.56 14.60 -16.64
N LEU A 186 -4.84 15.40 -15.84
CA LEU A 186 -5.42 16.35 -14.88
C LEU A 186 -6.31 17.37 -15.59
N LYS A 187 -5.89 17.88 -16.74
CA LYS A 187 -6.68 18.84 -17.53
C LYS A 187 -8.00 18.21 -18.02
N CYS A 188 -7.96 16.99 -18.55
CA CYS A 188 -9.16 16.26 -18.97
C CYS A 188 -10.08 15.97 -17.78
N LEU A 189 -9.51 15.66 -16.61
CA LEU A 189 -10.28 15.45 -15.39
C LEU A 189 -10.98 16.73 -14.93
N PHE A 190 -10.30 17.88 -14.91
CA PHE A 190 -10.93 19.16 -14.56
C PHE A 190 -11.99 19.62 -15.58
N LYS A 191 -11.83 19.29 -16.87
CA LYS A 191 -12.88 19.52 -17.88
C LYS A 191 -14.18 18.74 -17.58
N LYS A 192 -14.12 17.67 -16.78
CA LYS A 192 -15.31 16.95 -16.28
C LYS A 192 -16.03 17.65 -15.11
N GLY A 193 -15.53 18.79 -14.64
CA GLY A 193 -16.19 19.63 -13.63
C GLY A 193 -15.64 19.52 -12.20
N PHE A 194 -14.58 18.73 -11.98
CA PHE A 194 -13.90 18.70 -10.68
C PHE A 194 -13.18 20.01 -10.42
N SER A 195 -13.23 20.49 -9.17
CA SER A 195 -12.48 21.69 -8.74
C SER A 195 -11.17 21.34 -8.03
N GLN A 196 -11.00 20.08 -7.63
CA GLN A 196 -9.80 19.57 -6.98
C GLN A 196 -9.63 18.09 -7.31
N THR A 197 -8.38 17.67 -7.50
CA THR A 197 -8.00 16.27 -7.65
C THR A 197 -7.01 15.91 -6.55
N VAL A 198 -7.17 14.73 -5.97
CA VAL A 198 -6.25 14.19 -4.97
C VAL A 198 -5.82 12.81 -5.42
N ILE A 199 -4.51 12.59 -5.51
CA ILE A 199 -3.94 11.34 -6.04
C ILE A 199 -2.98 10.78 -4.99
N ASN A 200 -3.20 9.53 -4.60
CA ASN A 200 -2.23 8.81 -3.79
C ASN A 200 -1.25 8.11 -4.74
N ILE A 201 0.04 8.42 -4.58
CA ILE A 201 1.12 7.82 -5.39
C ILE A 201 2.15 7.22 -4.44
N ALA A 202 2.62 6.02 -4.79
CA ALA A 202 3.70 5.36 -4.08
C ALA A 202 5.03 6.08 -4.32
N PRO A 203 5.84 6.37 -3.28
CA PRO A 203 7.16 6.96 -3.47
C PRO A 203 8.05 6.16 -4.43
N GLY A 204 8.71 6.87 -5.35
CA GLY A 204 9.69 6.30 -6.27
C GLY A 204 9.12 5.53 -7.46
N THR A 205 7.84 5.76 -7.82
CA THR A 205 7.34 5.46 -9.18
C THR A 205 7.68 6.61 -10.14
N GLU A 206 7.50 6.42 -11.45
CA GLU A 206 7.77 7.46 -12.46
C GLU A 206 6.82 8.66 -12.28
N GLU A 207 5.54 8.41 -11.98
CA GLU A 207 4.54 9.45 -11.76
C GLU A 207 4.82 10.32 -10.53
N TYR A 208 5.61 9.81 -9.57
CA TYR A 208 5.91 10.49 -8.32
C TYR A 208 6.64 11.83 -8.53
N ALA A 209 7.65 11.85 -9.40
CA ALA A 209 8.47 13.05 -9.64
C ALA A 209 7.68 14.14 -10.39
N GLU A 210 6.93 13.77 -11.44
CA GLU A 210 6.10 14.75 -12.15
C GLU A 210 4.99 15.29 -11.24
N ALA A 211 4.37 14.44 -10.42
CA ALA A 211 3.35 14.85 -9.46
C ALA A 211 3.89 15.83 -8.41
N GLU A 212 5.08 15.59 -7.88
CA GLU A 212 5.74 16.49 -6.92
C GLU A 212 5.99 17.87 -7.53
N SER A 213 6.52 17.92 -8.75
CA SER A 213 6.84 19.19 -9.43
C SER A 213 5.60 20.04 -9.78
N LEU A 214 4.42 19.42 -9.86
CA LEU A 214 3.19 20.01 -10.39
C LEU A 214 2.16 20.34 -9.31
N CYS A 215 2.16 19.59 -8.20
CA CYS A 215 1.11 19.69 -7.19
C CYS A 215 1.03 21.07 -6.54
N GLU A 216 -0.15 21.39 -6.00
CA GLU A 216 -0.33 22.58 -5.16
C GLU A 216 0.36 22.39 -3.80
N TYR A 217 0.17 21.20 -3.23
CA TYR A 217 0.81 20.72 -2.02
C TYR A 217 0.64 19.20 -1.94
N TYR A 218 1.37 18.58 -1.02
CA TYR A 218 1.27 17.15 -0.75
C TYR A 218 1.13 16.86 0.74
N ASN A 219 0.58 15.69 1.06
CA ASN A 219 0.56 15.12 2.41
C ASN A 219 1.30 13.79 2.43
N ILE A 220 2.06 13.53 3.50
CA ILE A 220 2.67 12.22 3.75
C ILE A 220 1.79 11.47 4.72
N LEU A 221 1.26 10.31 4.31
CA LEU A 221 0.26 9.56 5.08
C LEU A 221 0.68 8.09 5.23
N PRO A 222 0.31 7.42 6.34
CA PRO A 222 0.31 5.96 6.35
C PRO A 222 -0.64 5.43 5.28
N CYS A 223 -0.32 4.29 4.67
CA CYS A 223 -1.19 3.73 3.64
C CYS A 223 -2.41 3.04 4.28
N PHE A 224 -2.21 2.19 5.28
CA PHE A 224 -3.24 1.43 6.00
C PHE A 224 -2.85 1.10 7.45
N ASN A 225 -3.77 0.49 8.22
CA ASN A 225 -3.38 -0.24 9.41
C ASN A 225 -2.90 -1.64 8.99
N ILE A 226 -1.65 -1.97 9.32
CA ILE A 226 -1.01 -3.22 8.90
C ILE A 226 -0.48 -3.95 10.13
N ARG A 227 -0.71 -5.25 10.18
CA ARG A 227 -0.08 -6.19 11.12
C ARG A 227 1.01 -6.96 10.36
N ILE A 228 2.27 -6.83 10.77
CA ILE A 228 3.38 -7.58 10.22
C ILE A 228 3.47 -8.94 10.92
N LEU A 229 3.48 -10.01 10.13
CA LEU A 229 3.59 -11.38 10.62
C LEU A 229 5.01 -11.92 10.46
N GLN A 230 5.66 -11.60 9.34
CA GLN A 230 7.00 -12.06 9.01
C GLN A 230 7.87 -10.90 8.55
N PHE A 231 8.68 -10.34 9.46
CA PHE A 231 9.57 -9.22 9.14
C PHE A 231 10.63 -9.60 8.10
N ALA A 232 11.34 -10.72 8.27
CA ALA A 232 12.46 -11.10 7.40
C ALA A 232 12.12 -11.13 5.89
N PRO A 233 11.14 -11.92 5.41
CA PRO A 233 10.83 -11.96 3.98
C PRO A 233 10.30 -10.62 3.44
N LEU A 234 9.54 -9.88 4.25
CA LEU A 234 9.00 -8.57 3.87
C LEU A 234 10.11 -7.51 3.74
N VAL A 235 11.00 -7.46 4.73
CA VAL A 235 12.15 -6.54 4.74
C VAL A 235 13.11 -6.86 3.60
N GLU A 236 13.44 -8.13 3.39
CA GLU A 236 14.32 -8.54 2.27
C GLU A 236 13.73 -8.10 0.93
N ALA A 237 12.44 -8.38 0.68
CA ALA A 237 11.80 -8.04 -0.57
C ALA A 237 11.74 -6.53 -0.83
N LEU A 238 11.36 -5.74 0.17
CA LEU A 238 11.23 -4.28 0.02
C LEU A 238 12.57 -3.56 -0.04
N LEU A 239 13.56 -4.00 0.76
CA LEU A 239 14.90 -3.40 0.74
C LEU A 239 15.63 -3.75 -0.56
N GLU A 240 15.41 -4.93 -1.13
CA GLU A 240 15.87 -5.28 -2.49
C GLU A 240 15.25 -4.36 -3.55
N GLN A 241 13.96 -4.04 -3.48
CA GLN A 241 13.35 -3.07 -4.40
C GLN A 241 13.95 -1.67 -4.22
N LYS A 242 14.18 -1.25 -2.99
CA LYS A 242 14.83 0.03 -2.69
C LYS A 242 16.27 0.08 -3.25
N SER A 243 17.03 -1.01 -3.11
CA SER A 243 18.43 -1.08 -3.61
C SER A 243 18.55 -1.03 -5.13
N ARG A 244 17.48 -1.33 -5.88
CA ARG A 244 17.45 -1.18 -7.35
C ARG A 244 17.27 0.28 -7.78
N ARG A 245 16.74 1.15 -6.91
CA ARG A 245 16.48 2.56 -7.20
C ARG A 245 17.56 3.49 -6.66
N ILE A 246 18.13 3.14 -5.51
CA ILE A 246 19.16 3.94 -4.84
C ILE A 246 20.34 3.06 -4.40
N ARG A 247 21.52 3.66 -4.31
CA ARG A 247 22.68 2.99 -3.72
C ARG A 247 22.53 2.93 -2.20
N LEU A 248 22.42 1.72 -1.65
CA LEU A 248 22.40 1.53 -0.20
C LEU A 248 23.84 1.50 0.36
N PRO A 249 24.09 2.11 1.53
CA PRO A 249 25.33 1.89 2.25
C PRO A 249 25.43 0.43 2.69
N LEU A 250 26.62 -0.15 2.54
CA LEU A 250 26.89 -1.54 2.89
C LEU A 250 27.00 -1.68 4.41
N GLY A 251 26.51 -2.79 4.96
CA GLY A 251 26.58 -3.05 6.39
C GLY A 251 25.60 -4.10 6.86
N ASN A 252 25.48 -4.21 8.19
CA ASN A 252 24.58 -5.11 8.89
C ASN A 252 23.87 -4.36 10.01
N VAL A 253 22.60 -4.68 10.22
CA VAL A 253 21.78 -4.18 11.34
C VAL A 253 21.03 -5.36 11.94
N LYS A 254 21.06 -5.46 13.28
CA LYS A 254 20.39 -6.49 14.06
C LYS A 254 19.36 -5.86 15.00
N LEU A 255 18.08 -6.16 14.78
CA LEU A 255 16.96 -5.63 15.54
C LEU A 255 16.31 -6.75 16.35
N LEU A 256 16.33 -6.67 17.68
CA LEU A 256 15.52 -7.53 18.52
C LEU A 256 14.11 -6.96 18.62
N ILE A 257 13.14 -7.69 18.06
CA ILE A 257 11.74 -7.25 17.99
C ILE A 257 10.89 -8.10 18.95
N GLU A 258 10.22 -7.44 19.90
CA GLU A 258 9.33 -8.11 20.85
C GLU A 258 8.26 -8.96 20.13
N GLY A 259 8.11 -10.22 20.56
CA GLY A 259 7.17 -11.17 19.97
C GLY A 259 7.61 -11.79 18.64
N TYR A 260 8.66 -11.26 17.98
CA TYR A 260 9.20 -11.83 16.74
C TYR A 260 10.58 -12.48 16.94
N GLY A 261 11.48 -11.86 17.69
CA GLY A 261 12.87 -12.29 17.88
C GLY A 261 13.88 -11.43 17.12
N LEU A 262 15.12 -11.93 16.99
CA LEU A 262 16.23 -11.20 16.38
C LEU A 262 16.13 -11.21 14.84
N LEU A 263 15.96 -10.04 14.24
CA LEU A 263 16.01 -9.81 12.80
C LEU A 263 17.39 -9.30 12.41
N GLU A 264 18.10 -10.01 11.55
CA GLU A 264 19.36 -9.54 10.96
C GLU A 264 19.13 -9.10 9.50
N ILE A 265 19.65 -7.93 9.14
CA ILE A 265 19.53 -7.31 7.82
C ILE A 265 20.94 -6.96 7.33
N THR A 266 21.28 -7.37 6.13
CA THR A 266 22.60 -7.10 5.52
C THR A 266 22.42 -6.51 4.13
N ALA A 267 23.11 -5.41 3.84
CA ALA A 267 23.35 -4.94 2.47
C ALA A 267 24.83 -5.14 2.15
N ALA A 268 25.12 -5.92 1.12
CA ALA A 268 26.47 -6.20 0.63
C ALA A 268 26.54 -5.96 -0.89
N GLU A 269 27.74 -6.00 -1.48
CA GLU A 269 27.91 -5.83 -2.94
C GLU A 269 27.09 -6.85 -3.76
N LYS A 270 26.93 -8.06 -3.22
CA LYS A 270 26.13 -9.14 -3.82
C LYS A 270 24.62 -8.98 -3.67
N GLY A 271 24.16 -7.94 -2.98
CA GLY A 271 22.74 -7.65 -2.75
C GLY A 271 22.35 -7.64 -1.26
N VAL A 272 21.04 -7.70 -1.05
CA VAL A 272 20.41 -7.56 0.27
C VAL A 272 19.91 -8.91 0.79
N LYS A 273 20.03 -9.12 2.11
CA LYS A 273 19.46 -10.28 2.82
C LYS A 273 18.84 -9.87 4.15
N ALA A 274 17.72 -10.49 4.51
CA ALA A 274 17.16 -10.39 5.85
C ALA A 274 16.65 -11.75 6.34
N TRP A 275 16.96 -12.10 7.58
CA TRP A 275 16.56 -13.37 8.17
C TRP A 275 16.31 -13.24 9.68
N LYS A 276 15.45 -14.11 10.20
CA LYS A 276 15.31 -14.29 11.65
C LYS A 276 16.48 -15.14 12.15
N SER A 277 17.27 -14.59 13.05
CA SER A 277 18.49 -15.20 13.56
C SER A 277 18.20 -16.09 14.78
N GLU A 278 18.97 -17.17 14.89
CA GLU A 278 18.99 -18.05 16.07
C GLU A 278 20.07 -17.64 17.08
N LYS A 279 20.83 -16.56 16.80
CA LYS A 279 21.83 -16.03 17.72
C LYS A 279 21.18 -15.48 18.99
N LYS A 280 22.01 -15.30 20.01
CA LYS A 280 21.58 -14.74 21.28
C LYS A 280 21.10 -13.29 21.11
N GLU A 281 20.06 -12.94 21.86
CA GLU A 281 19.42 -11.62 21.83
C GLU A 281 20.30 -10.48 22.38
N ASP A 282 21.38 -10.80 23.07
CA ASP A 282 22.36 -9.83 23.60
C ASP A 282 23.29 -9.26 22.52
N GLU A 283 23.32 -9.85 21.32
CA GLU A 283 24.04 -9.32 20.16
C GLU A 283 23.23 -8.30 19.34
N ALA A 284 22.02 -7.95 19.76
CA ALA A 284 21.19 -7.00 19.04
C ALA A 284 21.78 -5.59 19.11
N ASP A 285 21.84 -4.90 17.97
CA ASP A 285 22.18 -3.48 17.94
C ASP A 285 21.11 -2.66 18.67
N MET A 286 19.85 -3.14 18.63
CA MET A 286 18.69 -2.44 19.17
C MET A 286 17.62 -3.41 19.69
N LYS A 287 16.91 -2.98 20.73
CA LYS A 287 15.72 -3.67 21.25
C LYS A 287 14.50 -2.78 21.04
N LEU A 288 13.48 -3.33 20.38
CA LEU A 288 12.29 -2.61 19.96
C LEU A 288 11.06 -3.39 20.38
N SER A 289 10.03 -2.67 20.86
CA SER A 289 8.68 -3.23 20.85
C SER A 289 8.24 -3.51 19.40
N TYR A 290 7.22 -4.34 19.23
CA TYR A 290 6.66 -4.62 17.91
C TYR A 290 6.24 -3.33 17.17
N GLU A 291 5.55 -2.41 17.84
CA GLU A 291 5.08 -1.16 17.23
C GLU A 291 6.26 -0.29 16.78
N GLN A 292 7.30 -0.15 17.62
CA GLN A 292 8.52 0.58 17.27
C GLN A 292 9.22 -0.01 16.05
N ALA A 293 9.31 -1.34 15.95
CA ALA A 293 9.88 -2.00 14.79
C ALA A 293 9.07 -1.73 13.51
N VAL A 294 7.74 -1.74 13.60
CA VAL A 294 6.87 -1.42 12.46
C VAL A 294 7.03 0.05 12.02
N HIS A 295 7.10 0.99 12.96
CA HIS A 295 7.31 2.41 12.66
C HIS A 295 8.68 2.65 12.02
N LEU A 296 9.74 2.11 12.65
CA LEU A 296 11.11 2.19 12.19
C LEU A 296 11.25 1.71 10.75
N LEU A 297 10.72 0.53 10.44
CA LEU A 297 10.93 -0.15 9.16
C LEU A 297 10.01 0.35 8.05
N PHE A 298 8.75 0.72 8.34
CA PHE A 298 7.74 0.88 7.29
C PHE A 298 6.95 2.20 7.34
N SER A 299 6.95 2.93 8.45
CA SER A 299 6.13 4.14 8.57
C SER A 299 6.85 5.38 8.04
N PRO A 300 6.13 6.37 7.48
CA PRO A 300 6.71 7.66 7.08
C PRO A 300 7.22 8.46 8.28
N LEU A 301 6.56 8.32 9.43
CA LEU A 301 6.94 8.93 10.71
C LEU A 301 7.52 7.84 11.62
N SER A 302 8.69 8.08 12.21
CA SER A 302 9.27 7.21 13.24
C SER A 302 10.21 8.03 14.12
N PRO A 303 9.83 8.28 15.39
CA PRO A 303 10.73 8.86 16.37
C PRO A 303 12.00 8.03 16.56
N GLU A 304 11.91 6.71 16.38
CA GLU A 304 13.06 5.82 16.47
C GLU A 304 14.10 6.15 15.40
N ARG A 305 13.71 6.45 14.16
CA ARG A 305 14.69 6.89 13.14
C ARG A 305 15.42 8.15 13.56
N GLU A 306 14.73 9.13 14.15
CA GLU A 306 15.34 10.37 14.63
C GLU A 306 16.27 10.15 15.83
N LEU A 307 15.90 9.27 16.75
CA LEU A 307 16.71 8.94 17.93
C LEU A 307 17.96 8.12 17.57
N LEU A 308 17.87 7.31 16.53
CA LEU A 308 18.88 6.33 16.15
C LEU A 308 19.78 6.78 15.00
N SER A 309 19.35 7.80 14.27
CA SER A 309 20.07 8.64 13.32
C SER A 309 21.58 8.76 13.59
N GLY A 310 21.96 9.13 14.82
CA GLY A 310 23.36 9.29 15.21
C GLY A 310 24.11 8.03 15.64
N GLN A 311 23.39 6.93 15.91
CA GLN A 311 23.96 5.68 16.44
C GLN A 311 24.18 4.63 15.34
N CYS A 312 23.31 4.61 14.34
CA CYS A 312 23.40 3.68 13.22
C CYS A 312 23.00 4.40 11.91
N PRO A 313 23.97 4.99 11.18
CA PRO A 313 23.69 5.72 9.93
C PRO A 313 23.03 4.86 8.84
N LEU A 314 23.13 3.53 8.93
CA LEU A 314 22.46 2.60 8.03
C LEU A 314 20.93 2.73 8.13
N ILE A 315 20.39 2.96 9.32
CA ILE A 315 18.95 3.04 9.58
C ILE A 315 18.29 4.19 8.83
N GLU A 316 18.95 5.36 8.80
CA GLU A 316 18.46 6.55 8.07
C GLU A 316 18.37 6.30 6.57
N ASN A 317 19.33 5.54 6.02
CA ASN A 317 19.42 5.30 4.59
C ASN A 317 18.54 4.13 4.15
N TRP A 318 18.46 3.07 4.97
CA TRP A 318 17.71 1.87 4.64
C TRP A 318 16.21 2.06 4.85
N PHE A 319 15.78 2.84 5.84
CA PHE A 319 14.36 2.94 6.22
C PHE A 319 13.80 4.38 6.08
N PRO A 320 12.48 4.56 5.86
CA PRO A 320 11.47 3.51 5.72
C PRO A 320 11.59 2.73 4.41
N LEU A 321 11.09 1.50 4.44
CA LEU A 321 10.91 0.63 3.29
C LEU A 321 9.60 0.97 2.56
N PRO A 322 9.55 0.85 1.22
CA PRO A 322 8.42 1.31 0.41
C PRO A 322 7.22 0.35 0.46
N LEU A 323 6.66 0.11 1.65
CA LEU A 323 5.44 -0.68 1.84
C LEU A 323 4.22 0.16 1.40
N TYR A 324 3.64 -0.21 0.27
CA TYR A 324 2.48 0.44 -0.32
C TYR A 324 1.52 -0.63 -0.88
N ILE A 325 0.22 -0.37 -0.75
CA ILE A 325 -0.87 -1.24 -1.21
C ILE A 325 -1.87 -0.33 -1.93
N GLU A 326 -2.40 -0.77 -3.07
CA GLU A 326 -3.43 0.01 -3.78
C GLU A 326 -4.76 -0.06 -3.04
N GLU A 327 -5.48 1.07 -2.99
CA GLU A 327 -6.76 1.14 -2.27
C GLU A 327 -7.82 0.21 -2.86
N ASN A 328 -7.80 0.03 -4.17
CA ASN A 328 -8.68 -0.89 -4.87
C ASN A 328 -8.50 -2.36 -4.47
N ASP A 329 -7.31 -2.75 -3.99
CA ASP A 329 -7.01 -4.13 -3.58
C ASP A 329 -7.50 -4.46 -2.16
N CYS A 330 -7.90 -3.47 -1.37
CA CYS A 330 -8.32 -3.65 0.02
C CYS A 330 -9.86 -3.64 0.12
N ILE A 331 -10.54 -4.80 0.03
CA ILE A 331 -12.02 -4.93 -0.03
C ILE A 331 -12.64 -5.56 1.22
#